data_AF-A0A0E0M706-F1
#
_entry.id   AF-A0A0E0M706-F1
#
_cell.length_a   1.000
_cell.length_b   1.000
_cell.length_c   1.000
_cell.angle_alpha   90.00
_cell.angle_beta   90.00
_cell.angle_gamma   90.00
#
_symmetry.space_group_name_H-M   'P 1'
#
loop_
_entity.id
_entity.type
_entity.pdbx_description
1 polymer ?
#
loop_
_entity_poly.entity_id
_entity_poly.type
_entity_poly.pdbx_seq_one_letter_code
_entity_poly.pdbx_strand_id
1 'polypeptide(L)'
;MSNRLNTEDPTELVNFTSTFDNCVIDVHYYNRYNLNFPSVKENIDLVKTNRSSQLNSLMRANGARVFVGEWTTEWGVQGTKDEDRKSFADVQMDVYGQASFGWAFWSYKNNKTNWSMKGMIQKRIISVPQN
;
A
#
# COMPACT_ATOMS: atom_id res chain seq x y z
N MET A 1 -12.90 -9.28 1.88
CA MET A 1 -12.94 -9.67 0.47
C MET A 1 -11.83 -8.95 -0.26
N SER A 2 -10.96 -9.68 -0.94
CA SER A 2 -9.81 -9.08 -1.63
C SER A 2 -10.20 -8.57 -3.01
N ASN A 3 -9.89 -7.33 -3.29
CA ASN A 3 -9.88 -6.82 -4.65
C ASN A 3 -8.84 -7.60 -5.48
N ARG A 4 -9.11 -7.68 -6.79
CA ARG A 4 -8.14 -8.24 -7.73
C ARG A 4 -6.96 -7.28 -7.90
N LEU A 5 -5.76 -7.84 -7.95
CA LEU A 5 -4.58 -7.09 -8.39
C LEU A 5 -4.79 -6.57 -9.81
N ASN A 6 -4.42 -5.31 -10.04
CA ASN A 6 -4.49 -4.64 -11.36
C ASN A 6 -5.89 -4.63 -12.01
N THR A 7 -6.96 -4.61 -11.21
CA THR A 7 -8.32 -4.40 -11.74
C THR A 7 -8.46 -3.01 -12.39
N GLU A 8 -9.21 -2.92 -13.49
CA GLU A 8 -9.59 -1.65 -14.13
C GLU A 8 -10.61 -0.88 -13.29
N ASP A 9 -11.51 -1.60 -12.60
CA ASP A 9 -12.45 -1.02 -11.64
C ASP A 9 -12.04 -1.39 -10.21
N PRO A 10 -11.38 -0.46 -9.49
CA PRO A 10 -11.03 -0.69 -8.10
C PRO A 10 -12.25 -0.70 -7.18
N THR A 11 -13.41 -0.22 -7.62
CA THR A 11 -14.63 -0.16 -6.80
C THR A 11 -15.58 -1.34 -7.01
N GLU A 12 -15.15 -2.36 -7.77
CA GLU A 12 -15.99 -3.50 -8.19
C GLU A 12 -16.68 -4.21 -7.02
N LEU A 13 -16.03 -4.25 -5.85
CA LEU A 13 -16.58 -4.89 -4.66
C LEU A 13 -17.41 -3.95 -3.78
N VAL A 14 -17.37 -2.63 -3.97
CA VAL A 14 -17.94 -1.68 -3.00
C VAL A 14 -19.45 -1.89 -2.84
N ASN A 15 -20.21 -1.92 -3.94
CA ASN A 15 -21.66 -2.13 -3.89
C ASN A 15 -22.01 -3.57 -3.47
N PHE A 16 -21.17 -4.55 -3.82
CA PHE A 16 -21.37 -5.93 -3.38
C PHE A 16 -21.20 -6.05 -1.87
N THR A 17 -20.18 -5.41 -1.30
CA THR A 17 -19.87 -5.47 0.14
C THR A 17 -20.90 -4.74 1.00
N SER A 18 -21.63 -3.77 0.45
CA SER A 18 -22.57 -2.95 1.22
C SER A 18 -23.81 -3.70 1.70
N THR A 19 -24.06 -4.91 1.19
CA THR A 19 -25.18 -5.75 1.63
C THR A 19 -24.80 -6.70 2.77
N PHE A 20 -23.56 -6.65 3.26
CA PHE A 20 -23.05 -7.54 4.29
C PHE A 20 -22.56 -6.78 5.52
N ASP A 21 -22.93 -7.28 6.69
CA ASP A 21 -22.36 -6.82 7.96
C ASP A 21 -20.97 -7.41 8.19
N ASN A 22 -20.13 -6.69 8.95
CA ASN A 22 -18.78 -7.12 9.36
C ASN A 22 -17.87 -7.50 8.17
N CYS A 23 -18.08 -6.86 7.02
CA CYS A 23 -17.25 -7.04 5.84
C CYS A 23 -16.13 -5.99 5.77
N VAL A 24 -14.98 -6.41 5.27
CA VAL A 24 -13.82 -5.56 4.97
C VAL A 24 -13.40 -5.78 3.52
N ILE A 25 -13.12 -4.71 2.79
CA ILE A 25 -12.46 -4.75 1.48
C ILE A 25 -10.95 -4.75 1.72
N ASP A 26 -10.26 -5.73 1.17
CA ASP A 26 -8.79 -5.82 1.21
C ASP A 26 -8.22 -5.39 -0.15
N VAL A 27 -7.26 -4.47 -0.14
CA VAL A 27 -6.55 -3.99 -1.33
C VAL A 27 -5.04 -4.12 -1.18
N HIS A 28 -4.39 -4.44 -2.30
CA HIS A 28 -2.96 -4.67 -2.35
C HIS A 28 -2.28 -3.65 -3.27
N TYR A 29 -1.28 -2.95 -2.75
CA TYR A 29 -0.58 -1.89 -3.46
C TYR A 29 0.91 -2.21 -3.62
N TYR A 30 1.28 -2.50 -4.87
CA TYR A 30 2.66 -2.72 -5.29
C TYR A 30 3.05 -1.73 -6.38
N ASN A 31 4.27 -1.20 -6.28
CA ASN A 31 4.86 -0.32 -7.30
C ASN A 31 5.86 -1.03 -8.22
N ARG A 32 6.23 -2.28 -7.92
CA ARG A 32 7.25 -3.04 -8.70
C ARG A 32 6.77 -3.50 -10.08
N TYR A 33 5.49 -3.84 -10.25
CA TYR A 33 5.00 -4.55 -11.45
C TYR A 33 4.67 -3.64 -12.64
N ASN A 34 4.94 -2.34 -12.53
CA ASN A 34 4.82 -1.42 -13.65
C ASN A 34 6.14 -1.48 -14.45
N LEU A 35 6.08 -1.99 -15.69
CA LEU A 35 7.25 -2.34 -16.51
C LEU A 35 8.20 -1.16 -16.81
N ASN A 36 7.77 0.07 -16.58
CA ASN A 36 8.51 1.29 -16.94
C ASN A 36 9.47 1.81 -15.86
N PHE A 37 9.75 1.04 -14.79
CA PHE A 37 10.67 1.39 -13.69
C PHE A 37 10.73 2.89 -13.39
N PRO A 38 9.61 3.50 -12.95
CA PRO A 38 9.51 4.94 -12.76
C PRO A 38 10.64 5.45 -11.86
N SER A 39 11.06 6.69 -12.03
CA SER A 39 12.00 7.35 -11.13
C SER A 39 11.52 7.32 -9.66
N VAL A 40 12.41 7.64 -8.72
CA VAL A 40 12.05 7.81 -7.30
C VAL A 40 10.84 8.75 -7.16
N LYS A 41 10.87 9.88 -7.88
CA LYS A 41 9.80 10.87 -7.85
C LYS A 41 8.48 10.30 -8.37
N GLU A 42 8.50 9.63 -9.52
CA GLU A 42 7.28 9.07 -10.11
C GLU A 42 6.65 7.97 -9.24
N ASN A 43 7.46 7.15 -8.55
CA ASN A 43 6.94 6.20 -7.58
C ASN A 43 6.24 6.87 -6.40
N ILE A 44 6.84 7.93 -5.86
CA ILE A 44 6.26 8.72 -4.77
C ILE A 44 4.98 9.41 -5.22
N ASP A 45 5.00 10.04 -6.40
CA ASP A 45 3.84 10.74 -6.97
C ASP A 45 2.68 9.78 -7.19
N LEU A 46 2.94 8.57 -7.74
CA LEU A 46 1.91 7.54 -7.93
C LEU A 46 1.20 7.16 -6.62
N VAL A 47 1.92 7.13 -5.50
CA VAL A 47 1.29 6.88 -4.20
C VAL A 47 0.45 8.07 -3.76
N LYS A 48 0.99 9.29 -3.86
CA LYS A 48 0.31 10.53 -3.44
C LYS A 48 -0.95 10.83 -4.25
N THR A 49 -0.97 10.48 -5.53
CA THR A 49 -2.08 10.80 -6.44
C THR A 49 -2.96 9.58 -6.66
N ASN A 50 -2.49 8.59 -7.40
CA ASN A 50 -3.29 7.47 -7.86
C ASN A 50 -3.71 6.56 -6.70
N ARG A 51 -2.78 6.13 -5.84
CA ARG A 51 -3.12 5.22 -4.72
C ARG A 51 -3.97 5.91 -3.66
N SER A 52 -3.66 7.15 -3.32
CA SER A 52 -4.48 7.95 -2.41
C SER A 52 -5.92 8.12 -2.94
N SER A 53 -6.08 8.49 -4.21
CA SER A 53 -7.41 8.63 -4.84
C SER A 53 -8.16 7.29 -4.87
N GLN A 54 -7.47 6.20 -5.23
CA GLN A 54 -8.05 4.86 -5.24
C GLN A 54 -8.48 4.40 -3.84
N LEU A 55 -7.67 4.63 -2.81
CA LEU A 55 -8.01 4.29 -1.42
C LEU A 55 -9.24 5.07 -0.95
N ASN A 56 -9.29 6.36 -1.25
CA ASN A 56 -10.40 7.23 -0.88
C ASN A 56 -11.71 6.85 -1.58
N SER A 57 -11.67 6.38 -2.84
CA SER A 57 -12.89 5.99 -3.55
C SER A 57 -13.56 4.71 -3.01
N LEU A 58 -12.80 3.88 -2.30
CA LEU A 58 -13.27 2.67 -1.64
C LEU A 58 -13.97 2.97 -0.31
N MET A 59 -13.53 4.01 0.40
CA MET A 59 -14.04 4.38 1.71
C MET A 59 -15.32 5.20 1.57
N ARG A 60 -16.48 4.52 1.64
CA ARG A 60 -17.81 5.17 1.57
C ARG A 60 -18.47 5.24 2.94
N ALA A 61 -19.28 6.28 3.15
CA ALA A 61 -20.15 6.36 4.32
C ALA A 61 -21.09 5.13 4.36
N ASN A 62 -21.17 4.48 5.52
CA ASN A 62 -21.92 3.23 5.73
C ASN A 62 -21.49 2.06 4.82
N GLY A 63 -20.30 2.12 4.22
CA GLY A 63 -19.71 1.03 3.44
C GLY A 63 -18.88 0.09 4.31
N ALA A 64 -18.43 -1.02 3.70
CA ALA A 64 -17.43 -1.89 4.30
C ALA A 64 -16.16 -1.11 4.64
N ARG A 65 -15.48 -1.51 5.72
CA ARG A 65 -14.18 -0.93 6.05
C ARG A 65 -13.12 -1.37 5.03
N VAL A 66 -12.05 -0.62 4.90
CA VAL A 66 -11.01 -0.86 3.89
C VAL A 66 -9.69 -1.14 4.59
N PHE A 67 -9.04 -2.23 4.19
CA PHE A 67 -7.76 -2.69 4.68
C PHE A 67 -6.75 -2.67 3.54
N VAL A 68 -5.56 -2.09 3.76
CA VAL A 68 -4.44 -2.25 2.82
C VAL A 68 -3.65 -3.47 3.24
N GLY A 69 -4.06 -4.66 2.79
CA GLY A 69 -3.51 -5.92 3.29
C GLY A 69 -2.13 -6.29 2.79
N GLU A 70 -1.69 -5.70 1.68
CA GLU A 70 -0.34 -5.93 1.18
C GLU A 70 0.28 -4.66 0.58
N TRP A 71 1.50 -4.36 1.03
CA TRP A 71 2.40 -3.38 0.43
C TRP A 71 3.85 -3.67 0.84
N THR A 72 4.83 -3.12 0.12
CA THR A 72 6.27 -3.28 0.40
C THR A 72 7.02 -1.96 0.21
N THR A 73 8.34 -1.93 0.47
CA THR A 73 9.22 -0.86 -0.04
C THR A 73 9.94 -1.27 -1.34
N GLU A 74 9.49 -2.34 -1.99
CA GLU A 74 10.09 -2.80 -3.23
C GLU A 74 9.57 -2.00 -4.42
N TRP A 75 10.52 -1.49 -5.19
CA TRP A 75 10.31 -0.87 -6.49
C TRP A 75 11.36 -1.39 -7.47
N GLY A 76 11.25 -1.04 -8.74
CA GLY A 76 12.29 -1.41 -9.72
C GLY A 76 13.35 -0.33 -9.97
N VAL A 77 13.38 0.74 -9.18
CA VAL A 77 14.36 1.84 -9.33
C VAL A 77 15.76 1.37 -8.92
N GLN A 78 16.71 1.46 -9.86
CA GLN A 78 18.10 1.04 -9.66
C GLN A 78 18.95 2.15 -9.05
N GLY A 79 20.04 1.78 -8.36
CA GLY A 79 21.05 2.73 -7.86
C GLY A 79 20.57 3.72 -6.79
N THR A 80 19.44 3.42 -6.13
CA THR A 80 18.84 4.30 -5.11
C THR A 80 19.50 4.17 -3.75
N LYS A 81 19.54 5.27 -3.00
CA LYS A 81 20.03 5.28 -1.62
C LYS A 81 18.91 4.86 -0.65
N ASP A 82 19.27 4.55 0.59
CA ASP A 82 18.28 4.18 1.61
C ASP A 82 17.35 5.37 1.95
N GLU A 83 17.81 6.64 1.79
CA GLU A 83 16.99 7.85 1.98
C GLU A 83 15.86 8.00 0.95
N ASP A 84 16.10 7.60 -0.31
CA ASP A 84 15.08 7.61 -1.36
C ASP A 84 13.96 6.64 -0.98
N ARG A 85 14.35 5.46 -0.49
CA ARG A 85 13.43 4.41 -0.06
C ARG A 85 12.69 4.79 1.22
N LYS A 86 13.35 5.48 2.15
CA LYS A 86 12.70 6.06 3.32
C LYS A 86 11.62 7.05 2.91
N SER A 87 11.93 7.99 2.02
CA SER A 87 10.96 8.96 1.50
C SER A 87 9.76 8.28 0.83
N PHE A 88 10.00 7.19 0.10
CA PHE A 88 8.94 6.38 -0.50
C PHE A 88 8.09 5.65 0.55
N ALA A 89 8.73 5.01 1.53
CA ALA A 89 8.04 4.30 2.59
C ALA A 89 7.20 5.23 3.48
N ASP A 90 7.73 6.40 3.84
CA ASP A 90 7.01 7.40 4.65
C ASP A 90 5.70 7.82 3.95
N VAL A 91 5.75 8.10 2.64
CA VAL A 91 4.55 8.45 1.85
C VAL A 91 3.56 7.30 1.75
N GLN A 92 4.03 6.05 1.61
CA GLN A 92 3.14 4.88 1.64
C GLN A 92 2.46 4.76 3.01
N MET A 93 3.19 4.94 4.11
CA MET A 93 2.61 4.88 5.46
C MET A 93 1.61 5.99 5.72
N ASP A 94 1.88 7.21 5.25
CA ASP A 94 0.95 8.34 5.34
C ASP A 94 -0.35 8.08 4.59
N VAL A 95 -0.28 7.51 3.37
CA VAL A 95 -1.46 7.21 2.55
C VAL A 95 -2.19 5.98 3.05
N TYR A 96 -1.49 4.86 3.25
CA TYR A 96 -2.10 3.58 3.65
C TYR A 96 -2.56 3.59 5.11
N GLY A 97 -1.96 4.44 5.95
CA GLY A 97 -2.43 4.73 7.30
C GLY A 97 -3.83 5.34 7.37
N GLN A 98 -4.34 5.91 6.27
CA GLN A 98 -5.70 6.46 6.19
C GLN A 98 -6.77 5.39 5.96
N ALA A 99 -6.38 4.14 5.69
CA ALA A 99 -7.32 3.04 5.50
C ALA A 99 -8.14 2.78 6.77
N SER A 100 -9.46 2.64 6.62
CA SER A 100 -10.40 2.57 7.76
C SER A 100 -10.32 1.28 8.59
N PHE A 101 -9.51 0.31 8.18
CA PHE A 101 -9.21 -0.92 8.92
C PHE A 101 -7.70 -1.17 9.10
N GLY A 102 -6.86 -0.19 8.78
CA GLY A 102 -5.41 -0.28 8.89
C GLY A 102 -4.73 -0.91 7.68
N TRP A 103 -3.49 -1.38 7.88
CA TRP A 103 -2.61 -1.90 6.84
C TRP A 103 -1.74 -3.05 7.33
N ALA A 104 -1.22 -3.85 6.41
CA ALA A 104 -0.21 -4.87 6.68
C ALA A 104 0.94 -4.84 5.66
N PHE A 105 2.17 -4.81 6.18
CA PHE A 105 3.36 -4.90 5.36
C PHE A 105 3.58 -6.34 4.89
N TRP A 106 3.75 -6.53 3.60
CA TRP A 106 4.10 -7.81 3.01
C TRP A 106 5.62 -7.92 2.86
N SER A 107 6.37 -8.66 3.67
CA SER A 107 5.99 -9.60 4.72
C SER A 107 6.82 -9.33 5.98
N TYR A 108 6.54 -10.01 7.10
CA TYR A 108 7.34 -9.84 8.32
C TYR A 108 8.85 -10.10 8.09
N LYS A 109 9.19 -11.23 7.45
CA LYS A 109 10.58 -11.66 7.20
C LYS A 109 10.73 -12.20 5.78
N ASN A 110 11.75 -11.74 5.07
CA ASN A 110 12.09 -12.20 3.74
C ASN A 110 13.62 -12.10 3.52
N ASN A 111 14.18 -12.91 2.61
CA ASN A 111 15.60 -12.82 2.25
C ASN A 111 15.92 -11.57 1.41
N LYS A 112 14.92 -11.01 0.71
CA LYS A 112 14.99 -9.71 0.04
C LYS A 112 14.57 -8.63 1.03
N THR A 113 15.50 -7.76 1.42
CA THR A 113 15.31 -6.77 2.50
C THR A 113 14.05 -5.90 2.29
N ASN A 114 13.79 -5.44 1.07
CA ASN A 114 12.64 -4.58 0.74
C ASN A 114 11.27 -5.28 0.86
N TRP A 115 11.27 -6.60 0.98
CA TRP A 115 10.10 -7.45 1.24
C TRP A 115 10.02 -7.90 2.70
N SER A 116 10.92 -7.39 3.56
CA SER A 116 10.98 -7.73 4.98
C SER A 116 10.73 -6.50 5.85
N MET A 117 9.58 -6.48 6.53
CA MET A 117 9.25 -5.45 7.52
C MET A 117 10.34 -5.39 8.59
N LYS A 118 10.77 -6.56 9.09
CA LYS A 118 11.87 -6.65 10.06
C LYS A 118 13.15 -5.97 9.55
N GLY A 119 13.54 -6.25 8.31
CA GLY A 119 14.72 -5.63 7.69
C GLY A 119 14.56 -4.11 7.51
N MET A 120 13.38 -3.66 7.10
CA MET A 120 13.09 -2.23 6.91
C MET A 120 13.09 -1.45 8.24
N ILE A 121 12.59 -2.03 9.32
CA ILE A 121 12.66 -1.46 10.67
C ILE A 121 14.11 -1.41 11.16
N GLN A 122 14.87 -2.50 10.99
CA GLN A 122 16.28 -2.55 11.39
C GLN A 122 17.13 -1.49 10.65
N LYS A 123 16.81 -1.22 9.39
CA LYS A 123 17.41 -0.15 8.58
C LYS A 123 16.87 1.25 8.88
N ARG A 124 15.86 1.39 9.74
CA ARG A 124 15.17 2.67 10.05
C ARG A 124 14.50 3.32 8.83
N ILE A 125 14.17 2.52 7.81
CA ILE A 125 13.41 2.96 6.63
C ILE A 125 11.93 3.14 7.00
N ILE A 126 11.36 2.18 7.74
CA ILE A 126 9.99 2.24 8.27
C ILE A 126 10.03 2.31 9.79
N SER A 127 9.08 3.03 10.39
CA SER A 127 8.82 3.02 11.84
C SER A 127 7.36 2.65 12.08
N VAL A 128 7.10 1.62 12.90
CA VAL A 128 5.72 1.24 13.24
C VAL A 128 5.25 2.10 14.41
N PRO A 129 4.08 2.76 14.32
CA PRO A 129 3.51 3.49 15.44
C PRO A 129 3.36 2.58 16.67
N GLN A 130 3.71 3.09 17.85
CA GLN A 130 3.33 2.46 19.11
C GLN A 130 1.95 3.01 19.46
N ASN A 131 0.95 2.13 19.44
CA ASN A 131 -0.41 2.43 19.91
C ASN A 131 -0.48 2.34 21.43
#